data_AF-A0A1V5NT83-F1
#
_entry.id   AF-A0A1V5NT83-F1
#
_cell.length_a   1.000
_cell.length_b   1.000
_cell.length_c   1.000
_cell.angle_alpha   90.00
_cell.angle_beta   90.00
_cell.angle_gamma   90.00
#
_symmetry.space_group_name_H-M   'P 1'
#
loop_
_entity.id
_entity.type
_entity.pdbx_description
1 polymer ?
#
loop_
_entity_poly.entity_id
_entity_poly.type
_entity_poly.pdbx_seq_one_letter_code
_entity_poly.pdbx_strand_id
1 'polypeptide(L)'
;MAGVMLALALALQNLRLPNILTGALVNAIFTVTLAVAGLRSALLLTGLTPVGAFLTGHLPPPLIILMPVIIPGNIVYIIIIGMLRERTLVGETVAAPAAKALVIGVGGMLLARWTAMPTETLALLWGIVGIQFFTAVAGTLLGEIVASRVIRGNQPA
;
A
#
# COMPACT_ATOMS: atom_id res chain seq x y z
N MET A 1 6.93 3.38 -17.69
CA MET A 1 5.75 2.91 -16.93
C MET A 1 5.83 3.26 -15.45
N ALA A 2 6.84 2.80 -14.69
CA ALA A 2 6.95 3.06 -13.24
C ALA A 2 6.85 4.56 -12.84
N GLY A 3 7.53 5.45 -13.58
CA GLY A 3 7.45 6.90 -13.32
C GLY A 3 6.06 7.52 -13.50
N VAL A 4 5.27 7.02 -14.46
CA VAL A 4 3.89 7.50 -14.69
C VAL A 4 2.97 7.04 -13.56
N MET A 5 3.12 5.79 -13.11
CA MET A 5 2.36 5.26 -11.97
C MET A 5 2.72 5.97 -10.66
N LEU A 6 4.00 6.32 -10.48
CA LEU A 6 4.44 7.15 -9.36
C LEU A 6 3.84 8.55 -9.43
N ALA A 7 3.89 9.21 -10.60
CA ALA A 7 3.28 10.52 -10.78
C ALA A 7 1.77 10.48 -10.50
N LEU A 8 1.05 9.45 -10.96
CA LEU A 8 -0.36 9.22 -10.64
C LEU A 8 -0.60 9.04 -9.14
N ALA A 9 0.20 8.21 -8.47
CA ALA A 9 0.07 8.00 -7.04
C ALA A 9 0.31 9.29 -6.25
N LEU A 10 1.31 10.09 -6.62
CA LEU A 10 1.58 11.38 -6.00
C LEU A 10 0.50 12.42 -6.31
N ALA A 11 -0.01 12.45 -7.54
CA ALA A 11 -1.11 13.34 -7.92
C ALA A 11 -2.37 13.04 -7.10
N LEU A 12 -2.76 11.76 -6.97
CA LEU A 12 -3.89 11.35 -6.14
C LEU A 12 -3.70 11.70 -4.67
N GLN A 13 -2.49 11.50 -4.14
CA GLN A 13 -2.19 11.89 -2.76
C GLN A 13 -2.32 13.40 -2.56
N ASN A 14 -2.03 14.23 -3.57
CA ASN A 14 -2.17 15.67 -3.49
C ASN A 14 -3.62 16.18 -3.61
N LEU A 15 -4.59 15.34 -4.00
CA LEU A 15 -5.99 15.72 -4.12
C LEU A 15 -6.72 15.92 -2.77
N ARG A 16 -6.03 15.75 -1.62
CA ARG A 16 -6.61 15.93 -0.27
C ARG A 16 -7.87 15.08 -0.03
N LEU A 17 -7.93 13.91 -0.65
CA LEU A 17 -9.02 12.95 -0.43
C LEU A 17 -8.94 12.35 0.98
N PRO A 18 -10.06 11.83 1.52
CA PRO A 18 -10.05 11.12 2.80
C PRO A 18 -9.00 10.00 2.81
N ASN A 19 -8.24 9.87 3.90
CA ASN A 19 -7.11 8.94 4.01
C ASN A 19 -7.46 7.49 3.63
N ILE A 20 -8.68 7.05 3.92
CA ILE A 20 -9.17 5.72 3.56
C ILE A 20 -9.23 5.56 2.03
N LEU A 21 -9.79 6.55 1.34
CA LEU A 21 -9.91 6.54 -0.12
C LEU A 21 -8.53 6.64 -0.77
N THR A 22 -7.69 7.57 -0.29
CA THR A 22 -6.31 7.72 -0.79
C THR A 22 -5.51 6.44 -0.61
N GLY A 23 -5.59 5.81 0.56
CA GLY A 23 -4.90 4.55 0.83
C GLY A 23 -5.35 3.42 -0.10
N ALA A 24 -6.66 3.28 -0.31
CA ALA A 24 -7.21 2.25 -1.21
C ALA A 24 -6.74 2.46 -2.66
N LEU A 25 -6.79 3.70 -3.15
CA LEU A 25 -6.34 4.03 -4.50
C LEU A 25 -4.84 3.82 -4.69
N VAL A 26 -4.01 4.22 -3.73
CA VAL A 26 -2.56 4.00 -3.78
C VAL A 26 -2.23 2.50 -3.81
N ASN A 27 -2.88 1.69 -2.97
CA ASN A 27 -2.72 0.22 -3.00
C ASN A 27 -3.19 -0.38 -4.34
N ALA A 28 -4.26 0.15 -4.92
CA ALA A 28 -4.74 -0.27 -6.24
C ALA A 28 -3.71 0.05 -7.35
N ILE A 29 -3.08 1.22 -7.31
CA ILE A 29 -2.00 1.57 -8.25
C ILE A 29 -0.84 0.59 -8.09
N PHE A 30 -0.49 0.15 -6.88
CA PHE A 30 0.56 -0.86 -6.70
C PHE A 30 0.22 -2.16 -7.41
N THR A 31 -0.99 -2.67 -7.21
CA THR A 31 -1.48 -3.91 -7.84
C THR A 31 -1.54 -3.77 -9.37
N VAL A 32 -2.04 -2.66 -9.90
CA VAL A 32 -2.06 -2.38 -11.35
C VAL A 32 -0.65 -2.29 -11.90
N THR A 33 0.27 -1.63 -11.19
CA THR A 33 1.66 -1.49 -11.60
C THR A 33 2.36 -2.85 -11.65
N LEU A 34 2.08 -3.72 -10.68
CA LEU A 34 2.58 -5.09 -10.68
C LEU A 34 2.07 -5.85 -11.90
N ALA A 35 0.79 -5.70 -12.23
CA ALA A 35 0.15 -6.37 -13.37
C ALA A 35 0.68 -5.92 -14.73
N VAL A 36 0.92 -4.61 -14.91
CA VAL A 36 1.24 -4.01 -16.21
C VAL A 36 2.74 -3.78 -16.41
N ALA A 37 3.47 -3.46 -15.34
CA ALA A 37 4.88 -3.05 -15.39
C ALA A 37 5.81 -3.98 -14.59
N GLY A 38 5.28 -5.04 -14.00
CA GLY A 38 6.02 -6.09 -13.31
C GLY A 38 6.50 -5.73 -11.89
N LEU A 39 7.06 -6.74 -11.22
CA LEU A 39 7.42 -6.68 -9.80
C LEU A 39 8.43 -5.58 -9.46
N ARG A 40 9.48 -5.40 -10.28
CA ARG A 40 10.51 -4.37 -10.04
C ARG A 40 9.91 -2.96 -9.99
N SER A 41 9.01 -2.65 -10.92
CA SER A 41 8.32 -1.36 -11.00
C SER A 41 7.41 -1.14 -9.79
N ALA A 42 6.67 -2.16 -9.39
CA ALA A 42 5.78 -2.09 -8.23
C ALA A 42 6.57 -1.92 -6.92
N LEU A 43 7.70 -2.62 -6.75
CA LEU A 43 8.57 -2.50 -5.59
C LEU A 43 9.11 -1.07 -5.44
N LEU A 44 9.67 -0.50 -6.51
CA LEU A 44 10.12 0.90 -6.51
C LEU A 44 8.99 1.85 -6.13
N LEU A 45 7.81 1.65 -6.71
CA LEU A 45 6.64 2.48 -6.45
C LEU A 45 6.23 2.41 -4.97
N THR A 46 6.16 1.21 -4.37
CA THR A 46 5.77 1.03 -2.96
C THR A 46 6.73 1.66 -1.96
N GLY A 47 8.03 1.69 -2.28
CA GLY A 47 9.04 2.33 -1.43
C GLY A 47 9.03 3.85 -1.57
N LEU A 48 8.85 4.37 -2.79
CA LEU A 48 8.89 5.80 -3.08
C LEU A 48 7.61 6.55 -2.68
N THR A 49 6.47 5.87 -2.58
CA THR A 49 5.18 6.53 -2.31
C THR A 49 5.11 7.15 -0.91
N PRO A 50 5.50 6.45 0.18
CA PRO A 50 5.56 7.06 1.51
C PRO A 50 6.54 8.24 1.56
N VAL A 51 7.68 8.15 0.86
CA VAL A 51 8.66 9.23 0.76
C VAL A 51 8.07 10.44 0.03
N GLY A 52 7.37 10.21 -1.08
CA GLY A 52 6.68 11.28 -1.80
C GLY A 52 5.57 11.94 -0.98
N ALA A 53 4.77 11.15 -0.25
CA ALA A 53 3.74 11.68 0.66
C ALA A 53 4.32 12.55 1.78
N PHE A 54 5.51 12.18 2.27
CA PHE A 54 6.27 12.95 3.25
C PHE A 54 6.75 14.28 2.64
N LEU A 55 7.37 14.24 1.46
CA LEU A 55 7.87 15.44 0.78
C LEU A 55 6.76 16.43 0.37
N THR A 56 5.55 15.94 0.08
CA THR A 56 4.40 16.78 -0.26
C THR A 56 3.64 17.28 0.98
N GLY A 57 4.04 16.87 2.19
CA GLY A 57 3.39 17.27 3.45
C GLY A 57 1.99 16.69 3.65
N HIS A 58 1.61 15.67 2.86
CA HIS A 58 0.30 15.04 2.94
C HIS A 58 0.22 13.92 3.96
N LEU A 59 1.38 13.40 4.38
CA LEU A 59 1.45 12.29 5.32
C LEU A 59 1.07 12.78 6.73
N PRO A 60 -0.01 12.27 7.33
CA PRO A 60 -0.42 12.62 8.69
C PRO A 60 0.73 12.39 9.70
N PRO A 61 0.87 13.23 10.74
CA PRO A 61 1.99 13.12 11.68
C PRO A 61 2.22 11.72 12.28
N PRO A 62 1.18 10.95 12.67
CA PRO A 62 1.37 9.58 13.17
C PRO A 62 1.96 8.63 12.11
N LEU A 63 1.63 8.84 10.84
CA LEU A 63 2.12 8.01 9.74
C LEU A 63 3.57 8.35 9.36
N ILE A 64 4.03 9.58 9.61
CA ILE A 64 5.45 9.95 9.41
C ILE A 64 6.35 9.10 10.31
N ILE A 65 6.00 8.96 11.58
CA ILE A 65 6.79 8.17 12.54
C ILE A 65 6.79 6.68 12.15
N LEU A 66 5.65 6.18 11.64
CA LEU A 66 5.51 4.79 11.21
C LEU A 66 6.05 4.53 9.80
N MET A 67 6.45 5.55 9.04
CA MET A 67 6.95 5.42 7.67
C MET A 67 8.05 4.36 7.51
N PRO A 68 9.05 4.23 8.41
CA PRO A 68 10.08 3.19 8.31
C PRO A 68 9.53 1.76 8.38
N VAL A 69 8.33 1.57 8.94
CA VAL A 69 7.65 0.27 9.05
C VAL A 69 6.61 0.10 7.93
N ILE A 70 6.00 1.18 7.47
CA ILE A 70 5.03 1.17 6.36
C ILE A 70 5.70 0.73 5.05
N ILE A 71 6.92 1.23 4.78
CA ILE A 71 7.68 0.87 3.57
C ILE A 71 7.89 -0.65 3.46
N PRO A 72 8.50 -1.34 4.45
CA PRO A 72 8.67 -2.80 4.38
C PRO A 72 7.32 -3.52 4.36
N GLY A 73 6.28 -3.02 5.04
CA GLY A 73 4.93 -3.58 4.97
C GLY A 73 4.35 -3.55 3.54
N ASN A 74 4.51 -2.45 2.82
CA ASN A 74 4.07 -2.32 1.42
C ASN A 74 4.90 -3.17 0.45
N ILE A 75 6.19 -3.35 0.73
CA ILE A 75 7.06 -4.22 -0.05
C ILE A 75 6.62 -5.69 0.10
N VAL A 76 6.44 -6.15 1.34
CA VAL A 76 5.96 -7.51 1.64
C VAL A 76 4.60 -7.76 1.00
N TYR A 77 3.69 -6.78 1.11
CA TYR A 77 2.39 -6.78 0.44
C TYR A 77 2.52 -7.09 -1.05
N ILE A 78 3.33 -6.34 -1.80
CA ILE A 78 3.46 -6.53 -3.26
C ILE A 78 4.17 -7.83 -3.64
N ILE A 79 5.15 -8.26 -2.84
CA ILE A 79 5.81 -9.56 -3.07
C ILE A 79 4.79 -10.70 -2.96
N ILE A 80 3.98 -10.70 -1.90
CA ILE A 80 2.97 -11.75 -1.68
C ILE A 80 1.91 -11.71 -2.78
N ILE A 81 1.45 -10.52 -3.19
CA ILE A 81 0.55 -10.40 -4.34
C ILE A 81 1.19 -11.04 -5.58
N GLY A 82 2.43 -10.69 -5.91
CA GLY A 82 3.13 -11.26 -7.07
C GLY A 82 3.24 -12.78 -7.04
N MET A 83 3.34 -13.39 -5.85
CA MET A 83 3.40 -14.85 -5.69
C MET A 83 2.04 -15.54 -5.76
N LEU A 84 0.97 -14.87 -5.32
CA LEU A 84 -0.36 -15.48 -5.14
C LEU A 84 -1.34 -15.17 -6.27
N ARG A 85 -1.08 -14.13 -7.07
CA ARG A 85 -1.96 -13.65 -8.14
C ARG A 85 -2.29 -14.71 -9.19
N GLU A 86 -1.35 -15.62 -9.48
CA GLU A 86 -1.56 -16.73 -10.41
C GLU A 86 -2.22 -17.95 -9.77
N ARG A 87 -2.39 -17.95 -8.43
CA ARG A 87 -2.85 -19.12 -7.67
C ARG A 87 -4.27 -18.93 -7.14
N THR A 88 -4.52 -17.85 -6.40
CA THR A 88 -5.78 -17.65 -5.69
C THR A 88 -6.09 -16.16 -5.48
N LEU A 89 -7.26 -15.71 -5.93
CA LEU A 89 -7.77 -14.36 -5.66
C LEU A 89 -7.93 -14.10 -4.16
N VAL A 90 -8.39 -15.09 -3.39
CA VAL A 90 -8.55 -14.98 -1.93
C VAL A 90 -7.20 -14.82 -1.23
N GLY A 91 -6.18 -15.56 -1.65
CA GLY A 91 -4.82 -15.43 -1.11
C GLY A 91 -4.26 -14.03 -1.36
N GLU A 92 -4.44 -13.49 -2.55
CA GLU A 92 -4.00 -12.13 -2.89
C GLU A 92 -4.74 -11.05 -2.09
N THR A 93 -6.06 -11.18 -1.98
CA THR A 93 -6.94 -10.15 -1.38
C THR A 93 -6.99 -10.18 0.13
N VAL A 94 -6.59 -11.27 0.78
CA VAL A 94 -6.62 -11.40 2.25
C VAL A 94 -5.23 -11.63 2.83
N ALA A 95 -4.45 -12.57 2.29
CA ALA A 95 -3.16 -12.92 2.89
C ALA A 95 -2.12 -11.79 2.71
N ALA A 96 -2.09 -11.12 1.56
CA ALA A 96 -1.15 -10.02 1.35
C ALA A 96 -1.48 -8.79 2.24
N PRO A 97 -2.73 -8.31 2.34
CA PRO A 97 -3.11 -7.28 3.30
C PRO A 97 -2.86 -7.69 4.75
N ALA A 98 -3.10 -8.95 5.13
CA ALA A 98 -2.84 -9.43 6.48
C ALA A 98 -1.35 -9.40 6.82
N ALA A 99 -0.50 -9.86 5.90
CA ALA A 99 0.95 -9.80 6.07
C ALA A 99 1.46 -8.35 6.19
N LYS A 100 0.93 -7.43 5.36
CA LYS A 100 1.19 -5.99 5.48
C LYS A 100 0.84 -5.46 6.87
N ALA A 101 -0.36 -5.76 7.33
CA ALA A 101 -0.85 -5.32 8.62
C ALA A 101 -0.01 -5.89 9.77
N LEU A 102 0.44 -7.14 9.65
CA LEU A 102 1.32 -7.79 10.63
C LEU A 102 2.69 -7.11 10.67
N VAL A 103 3.31 -6.83 9.52
CA VAL A 103 4.60 -6.12 9.47
C VAL A 103 4.48 -4.72 10.10
N ILE A 104 3.42 -3.98 9.76
CA ILE A 104 3.18 -2.64 10.32
C ILE A 104 2.85 -2.70 11.81
N GLY A 105 2.04 -3.67 12.24
CA GLY A 105 1.65 -3.83 13.64
C GLY A 105 2.81 -4.25 14.52
N VAL A 106 3.53 -5.30 14.13
CA VAL A 106 4.70 -5.79 14.88
C VAL A 106 5.82 -4.74 14.86
N GLY A 107 6.17 -4.21 13.70
CA GLY A 107 7.23 -3.20 13.60
C GLY A 107 6.84 -1.89 14.28
N GLY A 108 5.58 -1.48 14.21
CA GLY A 108 5.05 -0.32 14.93
C GLY A 108 5.09 -0.50 16.44
N MET A 109 4.77 -1.71 16.94
CA MET A 109 4.90 -2.03 18.37
C MET A 109 6.35 -2.04 18.83
N LEU A 110 7.27 -2.57 18.03
CA LEU A 110 8.71 -2.53 18.33
C LEU A 110 9.22 -1.08 18.37
N LEU A 111 8.81 -0.25 17.40
CA LEU A 111 9.13 1.18 17.35
C LEU A 111 8.56 1.92 18.56
N ALA A 112 7.31 1.66 18.93
CA ALA A 112 6.65 2.29 20.08
C ALA A 112 7.34 1.93 21.41
N ARG A 113 7.78 0.66 21.55
CA ARG A 113 8.58 0.22 22.71
C ARG A 113 9.94 0.89 22.74
N TRP A 114 10.61 0.98 21.60
CA TRP A 114 11.93 1.60 21.50
C TRP A 114 11.91 3.11 21.80
N THR A 115 10.85 3.80 21.41
CA THR A 115 10.66 5.24 21.62
C THR A 115 9.91 5.59 22.92
N ALA A 116 9.57 4.60 23.76
CA ALA A 116 8.80 4.78 24.98
C ALA A 116 7.49 5.58 24.79
N MET A 117 6.76 5.29 23.71
CA MET A 117 5.52 5.99 23.39
C MET A 117 4.44 5.84 24.47
N PRO A 118 3.64 6.89 24.72
CA PRO A 118 2.48 6.81 25.61
C PRO A 118 1.48 5.74 25.17
N THR A 119 0.77 5.14 26.13
CA THR A 119 -0.23 4.08 25.88
C THR A 119 -1.35 4.56 24.95
N GLU A 120 -1.68 5.84 24.97
CA GLU A 120 -2.67 6.48 24.07
C GLU A 120 -2.26 6.34 22.59
N THR A 121 -0.96 6.45 22.29
CA THR A 121 -0.43 6.30 20.93
C THR A 121 -0.51 4.86 20.42
N LEU A 122 -0.54 3.87 21.33
CA LEU A 122 -0.71 2.46 20.95
C LEU A 122 -2.11 2.17 20.42
N ALA A 123 -3.14 2.83 20.96
CA ALA A 123 -4.50 2.71 20.43
C ALA A 123 -4.59 3.28 19.00
N LEU A 124 -3.92 4.40 18.75
CA LEU A 124 -3.82 4.99 17.41
C LEU A 124 -3.08 4.08 16.42
N LEU A 125 -2.01 3.40 16.87
CA LEU A 125 -1.30 2.42 16.05
C LEU A 125 -2.22 1.31 15.57
N TRP A 126 -3.04 0.72 16.45
CA TRP A 126 -3.98 -0.32 16.06
C TRP A 126 -5.07 0.18 15.10
N GLY A 127 -5.54 1.41 15.29
CA GLY A 127 -6.41 2.08 14.33
C GLY A 127 -5.77 2.24 12.94
N ILE A 128 -4.51 2.66 12.90
CA ILE A 128 -3.73 2.80 11.66
C ILE A 128 -3.55 1.44 10.98
N VAL A 129 -3.15 0.40 11.73
CA VAL A 129 -2.97 -0.95 11.20
C VAL A 129 -4.28 -1.49 10.61
N GLY A 130 -5.40 -1.29 11.30
CA GLY A 130 -6.72 -1.67 10.82
C GLY A 130 -7.09 -0.95 9.51
N ILE A 131 -6.92 0.37 9.45
CA ILE A 131 -7.16 1.14 8.22
C ILE A 131 -6.25 0.65 7.08
N GLN A 132 -4.97 0.39 7.36
CA GLN A 132 -4.01 -0.09 6.36
C GLN A 132 -4.40 -1.49 5.82
N PHE A 133 -4.98 -2.35 6.65
CA PHE A 133 -5.52 -3.64 6.22
C PHE A 133 -6.71 -3.46 5.28
N PHE A 134 -7.76 -2.75 5.71
CA PHE A 134 -8.98 -2.59 4.90
C PHE A 134 -8.73 -1.86 3.59
N THR A 135 -7.89 -0.82 3.61
CA THR A 135 -7.51 -0.09 2.40
C THR A 135 -6.64 -0.94 1.47
N ALA A 136 -5.83 -1.87 1.99
CA ALA A 136 -5.08 -2.81 1.16
C ALA A 136 -6.03 -3.83 0.52
N VAL A 137 -6.98 -4.41 1.27
CA VAL A 137 -8.01 -5.31 0.70
C VAL A 137 -8.79 -4.62 -0.42
N ALA A 138 -9.33 -3.43 -0.15
CA ALA A 138 -10.07 -2.65 -1.13
C ALA A 138 -9.19 -2.28 -2.34
N GLY A 139 -7.94 -1.90 -2.09
CA GLY A 139 -6.97 -1.58 -3.12
C GLY A 139 -6.63 -2.76 -4.02
N THR A 140 -6.39 -3.95 -3.46
CA THR A 140 -6.16 -5.17 -4.24
C THR A 140 -7.34 -5.47 -5.14
N LEU A 141 -8.56 -5.46 -4.60
CA LEU A 141 -9.78 -5.74 -5.37
C LEU A 141 -9.96 -4.74 -6.52
N LEU A 142 -9.85 -3.44 -6.23
CA LEU A 142 -9.94 -2.40 -7.25
C LEU A 142 -8.83 -2.53 -8.30
N GLY A 143 -7.61 -2.81 -7.85
CA GLY A 143 -6.45 -2.98 -8.71
C GLY A 143 -6.60 -4.16 -9.68
N GLU A 144 -7.11 -5.29 -9.19
CA GLU A 144 -7.39 -6.47 -10.04
C GLU A 144 -8.46 -6.19 -11.09
N ILE A 145 -9.55 -5.50 -10.70
CA ILE A 145 -10.61 -5.11 -11.65
C ILE A 145 -10.05 -4.21 -12.76
N VAL A 146 -9.24 -3.22 -12.39
CA VAL A 146 -8.63 -2.27 -13.33
C VAL A 146 -7.61 -2.97 -14.22
N ALA A 147 -6.70 -3.76 -13.63
CA ALA A 147 -5.70 -4.52 -14.36
C ALA A 147 -6.33 -5.47 -15.39
N SER A 148 -7.39 -6.18 -14.99
CA SER A 148 -8.14 -7.07 -15.88
C SER A 148 -8.72 -6.33 -17.09
N ARG A 149 -9.22 -5.10 -16.91
CA ARG A 149 -9.76 -4.28 -18.01
C ARG A 149 -8.67 -3.74 -18.93
N VAL A 150 -7.57 -3.26 -18.36
CA VAL A 150 -6.43 -2.73 -19.12
C VAL A 150 -5.77 -3.83 -19.95
N ILE A 151 -5.59 -5.02 -19.39
CA ILE A 151 -4.97 -6.15 -20.09
C ILE A 151 -5.89 -6.68 -21.20
N ARG A 152 -7.21 -6.82 -20.96
CA ARG A 152 -8.16 -7.26 -21.98
C ARG A 152 -8.29 -6.27 -23.14
N GLY A 153 -8.23 -4.97 -22.87
CA GLY A 153 -8.27 -3.94 -23.91
C GLY A 153 -7.06 -3.92 -24.84
N ASN A 154 -5.96 -4.57 -24.46
CA ASN A 154 -4.72 -4.65 -25.25
C ASN A 154 -4.62 -5.91 -26.13
N GLN A 155 -5.64 -6.78 -26.16
CA GLN A 155 -5.64 -7.90 -27.11
C GLN A 155 -6.24 -7.44 -28.45
N PRO A 156 -5.50 -7.56 -29.58
CA PRO A 156 -6.06 -7.26 -30.89
C PRO A 156 -7.18 -8.26 -31.20
N ALA A 157 -8.29 -7.74 -31.72
CA ALA A 157 -9.43 -8.52 -32.21
C ALA A 157 -9.04 -9.36 -33.43
#